data_AF-A0A2K8T564-F1
#
_entry.id   AF-A0A2K8T564-F1
#
_cell.length_a   1.000
_cell.length_b   1.000
_cell.length_c   1.000
_cell.angle_alpha   90.00
_cell.angle_beta   90.00
_cell.angle_gamma   90.00
#
_symmetry.space_group_name_H-M   'P 1'
#
loop_
_entity.id
_entity.type
_entity.pdbx_description
1 polymer ?
#
loop_
_entity_poly.entity_id
_entity_poly.type
_entity_poly.pdbx_seq_one_letter_code
_entity_poly.pdbx_strand_id
1 'polypeptide(L)'
;MVVEVVSTNWDDDYYTKQGKYEGIGIPEYWVVDYLGLGAKKFTGNPKQPTISIYQLIDGEYQVTQFRSSDRILSATFPELNLTAEQIFQAGGLPT
;
A
#
# COMPACT_ATOMS: atom_id res chain seq x y z
N MET A 1 -5.97 2.38 11.57
CA MET A 1 -5.53 2.14 10.18
C MET A 1 -5.89 3.36 9.35
N VAL A 2 -5.04 3.72 8.39
CA VAL A 2 -5.31 4.72 7.34
C VAL A 2 -5.03 4.09 5.98
N VAL A 3 -5.82 4.45 4.96
CA VAL A 3 -5.62 4.00 3.57
C VAL A 3 -5.59 5.21 2.67
N GLU A 4 -4.55 5.31 1.85
CA GLU A 4 -4.40 6.34 0.82
C GLU A 4 -4.39 5.67 -0.56
N VAL A 5 -5.16 6.25 -1.49
CA VAL A 5 -5.21 5.80 -2.88
C VAL A 5 -4.41 6.78 -3.72
N VAL A 6 -3.34 6.28 -4.34
CA VAL A 6 -2.38 7.13 -5.06
C VAL A 6 -3.06 7.80 -6.25
N SER A 7 -2.79 9.09 -6.38
CA SER A 7 -3.15 9.90 -7.55
C SER A 7 -1.88 10.48 -8.20
N THR A 8 -2.00 11.58 -8.94
CA THR A 8 -0.86 12.18 -9.65
C THR A 8 0.28 12.64 -8.74
N ASN A 9 -0.01 12.99 -7.49
CA ASN A 9 0.97 13.46 -6.49
C ASN A 9 1.45 12.30 -5.60
N TRP A 10 1.95 11.24 -6.24
CA TRP A 10 2.32 9.99 -5.58
C TRP A 10 3.46 10.12 -4.56
N ASP A 11 4.31 11.14 -4.67
CA ASP A 11 5.41 11.37 -3.74
C ASP A 11 4.91 11.71 -2.32
N ASP A 12 3.79 12.42 -2.22
CA ASP A 12 3.18 12.78 -0.94
C ASP A 12 2.75 11.53 -0.15
N ASP A 13 2.11 10.56 -0.80
CA ASP A 13 1.63 9.33 -0.17
C ASP A 13 2.79 8.44 0.30
N TYR A 14 3.85 8.35 -0.49
CA TYR A 14 5.01 7.50 -0.23
C TYR A 14 6.09 8.11 0.67
N TYR A 15 6.05 9.41 0.95
CA TYR A 15 7.06 10.08 1.79
C TYR A 15 6.45 10.96 2.87
N THR A 16 5.69 11.98 2.47
CA THR A 16 5.21 13.01 3.40
C THR A 16 4.16 12.46 4.37
N LYS A 17 3.13 11.81 3.85
CA LYS A 17 2.05 11.21 4.65
C LYS A 17 2.58 10.02 5.46
N GLN A 18 3.41 9.17 4.84
CA GLN A 18 4.08 8.07 5.54
C GLN A 18 4.79 8.57 6.80
N GLY A 19 5.68 9.56 6.69
CA GLY A 19 6.42 10.07 7.86
C GLY A 19 5.53 10.74 8.91
N LYS A 20 4.46 11.43 8.49
CA LYS A 20 3.49 12.02 9.44
C LYS A 20 2.73 10.94 10.22
N TYR A 21 2.25 9.91 9.53
CA TYR A 21 1.49 8.83 10.17
C TYR A 21 2.36 7.97 11.08
N GLU A 22 3.62 7.77 10.72
CA GLU A 22 4.62 7.15 11.59
C GLU A 22 4.80 7.96 12.87
N GLY A 23 5.05 9.27 12.73
CA GLY A 23 5.32 10.17 13.86
C GLY A 23 4.16 10.32 14.84
N ILE A 24 2.90 10.17 14.38
CA ILE A 24 1.72 10.16 15.27
C ILE A 24 1.30 8.76 15.72
N GLY A 25 2.03 7.72 15.31
CA GLY A 25 1.85 6.36 15.80
C GLY A 25 0.68 5.58 15.19
N ILE A 26 0.31 5.81 13.92
CA ILE A 26 -0.72 5.01 13.26
C ILE A 26 -0.20 3.57 13.09
N PRO A 27 -0.85 2.52 13.66
CA PRO A 27 -0.29 1.17 13.65
C PRO A 27 -0.18 0.51 12.28
N GLU A 28 -1.05 0.90 11.35
CA GLU A 28 -1.12 0.32 10.01
C GLU A 28 -1.55 1.38 8.98
N TYR A 29 -0.76 1.53 7.92
CA TYR A 29 -0.95 2.51 6.86
C TYR A 29 -0.83 1.84 5.49
N TRP A 30 -1.82 2.04 4.63
CA TRP A 30 -1.85 1.43 3.31
C TRP A 30 -1.71 2.51 2.23
N VAL A 31 -0.88 2.22 1.24
CA VAL A 31 -0.79 2.99 -0.01
C VAL A 31 -1.21 2.08 -1.15
N VAL A 32 -2.31 2.43 -1.80
CA VAL A 32 -2.91 1.68 -2.93
C VAL A 32 -2.56 2.41 -4.22
N ASP A 33 -1.52 1.95 -4.91
CA ASP A 33 -1.10 2.49 -6.20
C ASP A 33 -1.58 1.60 -7.35
N TYR A 34 -2.80 1.88 -7.78
CA TYR A 34 -3.51 1.03 -8.73
C TYR A 34 -3.11 1.23 -10.20
N LEU A 35 -2.39 2.31 -10.53
CA LEU A 35 -1.83 2.55 -11.87
C LEU A 35 -0.31 2.37 -11.93
N GLY A 36 0.34 2.05 -10.80
CA GLY A 36 1.79 1.98 -10.71
C GLY A 36 2.46 3.32 -10.99
N LEU A 37 1.92 4.44 -10.49
CA LEU A 37 2.43 5.79 -10.73
C LEU A 37 3.75 6.05 -9.99
N GLY A 38 3.86 5.51 -8.78
CA GLY A 38 5.00 5.63 -7.88
C GLY A 38 6.31 5.19 -8.51
N ALA A 39 7.43 5.64 -7.95
CA ALA A 39 8.77 5.23 -8.39
C ALA A 39 8.93 3.69 -8.39
N LYS A 40 9.83 3.17 -9.25
CA LYS A 40 10.05 1.72 -9.42
C LYS A 40 10.36 0.95 -8.13
N LYS A 41 10.96 1.61 -7.13
CA LYS A 41 11.22 0.98 -5.82
C LYS A 41 9.92 0.65 -5.04
N PHE A 42 8.83 1.34 -5.36
CA PHE A 42 7.51 1.10 -4.77
C PHE A 42 6.67 0.20 -5.67
N THR A 43 6.72 0.43 -6.98
CA THR A 43 5.79 -0.19 -7.94
C THR A 43 6.42 -1.32 -8.77
N GLY A 44 7.68 -1.67 -8.53
CA GLY A 44 8.40 -2.69 -9.29
C GLY A 44 9.06 -2.17 -10.57
N ASN A 45 9.73 -3.09 -11.28
CA ASN A 45 10.35 -2.85 -12.59
C ASN A 45 10.11 -4.06 -13.51
N PRO A 46 9.17 -4.02 -14.47
CA PRO A 46 8.34 -2.85 -14.85
C PRO A 46 7.41 -2.38 -13.73
N LYS A 47 6.98 -1.11 -13.81
CA LYS A 47 6.00 -0.57 -12.86
C LYS A 47 4.68 -1.29 -13.03
N GLN A 48 4.03 -1.64 -11.92
CA GLN A 48 2.78 -2.38 -11.89
C GLN A 48 1.93 -1.95 -10.68
N PRO A 49 0.60 -2.18 -10.73
CA PRO A 49 -0.28 -1.93 -9.61
C PRO A 49 0.25 -2.59 -8.33
N THR A 50 0.35 -1.83 -7.25
CA THR A 50 0.97 -2.27 -6.00
C THR A 50 0.22 -1.74 -4.80
N ILE A 51 -0.02 -2.61 -3.81
CA ILE A 51 -0.47 -2.21 -2.47
C ILE A 51 0.73 -2.30 -1.54
N SER A 52 1.10 -1.20 -0.90
CA SER A 52 2.11 -1.18 0.15
C SER A 52 1.43 -1.06 1.51
N ILE A 53 1.68 -2.00 2.41
CA ILE A 53 1.18 -1.96 3.78
C ILE A 53 2.36 -1.72 4.70
N TYR A 54 2.30 -0.62 5.43
CA TYR A 54 3.23 -0.23 6.47
C TYR A 54 2.65 -0.63 7.81
N GLN A 55 3.41 -1.40 8.59
CA GLN A 55 3.09 -1.77 9.96
C GLN A 55 4.07 -1.07 10.91
N LEU A 56 3.57 -0.39 11.93
CA LEU A 56 4.40 0.27 12.92
C LEU A 56 4.94 -0.76 13.91
N ILE A 57 6.24 -1.02 13.88
CA ILE A 57 6.93 -1.94 14.78
C ILE A 57 8.02 -1.15 15.49
N ASP A 58 7.98 -1.15 16.83
CA ASP A 58 8.96 -0.46 17.68
C ASP A 58 9.20 1.02 17.30
N GLY A 59 8.14 1.69 16.82
CA GLY A 59 8.18 3.11 16.43
C GLY A 59 8.60 3.39 15.00
N GLU A 60 8.90 2.36 14.20
CA GLU A 60 9.29 2.50 12.79
C GLU A 60 8.37 1.69 11.87
N TYR A 61 8.04 2.22 10.71
CA TYR A 61 7.27 1.49 9.72
C TYR A 61 8.10 0.45 8.98
N GLN A 62 7.61 -0.79 9.04
CA GLN A 62 8.05 -1.88 8.18
C GLN A 62 7.05 -2.05 7.04
N VAL A 63 7.52 -2.10 5.80
CA VAL A 63 6.66 -2.16 4.61
C VAL A 63 6.67 -3.55 3.98
N THR A 64 5.48 -4.06 3.65
CA THR A 64 5.30 -5.20 2.75
C THR A 64 4.54 -4.76 1.51
N GLN A 65 4.99 -5.18 0.34
CA GLN A 65 4.39 -4.85 -0.96
C GLN A 65 3.69 -6.07 -1.53
N PHE A 66 2.46 -5.89 -2.00
CA PHE A 66 1.59 -6.95 -2.52
C PHE A 66 1.16 -6.61 -3.94
N ARG A 67 1.21 -7.60 -4.83
CA ARG A 67 0.92 -7.46 -6.26
C ARG A 67 0.24 -8.71 -6.80
N SER A 68 -0.56 -8.55 -7.86
CA SER A 68 -1.22 -9.67 -8.54
C SER A 68 -1.91 -10.63 -7.53
N SER A 69 -1.56 -11.91 -7.53
CA SER A 69 -2.14 -12.94 -6.68
C SER A 69 -1.64 -12.93 -5.23
N ASP A 70 -0.77 -11.99 -4.82
CA ASP A 70 -0.30 -11.91 -3.44
C ASP A 70 -1.48 -11.69 -2.50
N ARG A 71 -1.61 -12.58 -1.51
CA ARG A 71 -2.62 -12.43 -0.45
C ARG A 71 -2.22 -11.29 0.47
N ILE A 72 -3.15 -10.38 0.70
CA ILE A 72 -2.95 -9.26 1.61
C ILE A 72 -2.80 -9.77 3.04
N LEU A 73 -1.73 -9.32 3.70
CA LEU A 73 -1.52 -9.56 5.13
C LEU A 73 -1.70 -8.23 5.87
N SER A 74 -2.72 -8.18 6.72
CA SER A 74 -3.04 -7.04 7.57
C SER A 74 -3.02 -7.48 9.02
N ALA A 75 -2.29 -6.75 9.87
CA ALA A 75 -2.30 -6.99 11.31
C ALA A 75 -3.62 -6.50 11.93
N THR A 76 -4.23 -5.47 11.33
CA THR A 76 -5.53 -4.92 11.73
C THR A 76 -6.68 -5.85 11.34
N PHE A 77 -6.58 -6.54 10.20
CA PHE A 77 -7.58 -7.49 9.69
C PHE A 77 -6.97 -8.86 9.36
N PRO A 78 -6.65 -9.68 10.37
CA PRO A 78 -5.96 -10.97 10.16
C PRO A 78 -6.75 -11.99 9.33
N GLU A 79 -8.07 -11.86 9.30
CA GLU A 79 -8.96 -12.75 8.53
C GLU A 79 -9.23 -12.24 7.11
N LEU A 80 -8.61 -11.11 6.71
CA LEU A 80 -8.75 -10.60 5.34
C LEU A 80 -8.16 -11.62 4.35
N ASN A 81 -9.04 -12.20 3.53
CA ASN A 81 -8.68 -13.21 2.55
C ASN A 81 -8.92 -12.69 1.13
N LEU A 82 -8.21 -11.62 0.77
CA LEU A 82 -8.22 -11.03 -0.56
C LEU A 82 -6.79 -10.97 -1.12
N THR A 83 -6.67 -11.11 -2.43
CA THR A 83 -5.43 -10.79 -3.16
C THR A 83 -5.39 -9.32 -3.57
N ALA A 84 -4.20 -8.80 -3.88
CA ALA A 84 -4.06 -7.45 -4.42
C ALA A 84 -4.89 -7.27 -5.72
N GLU A 85 -4.87 -8.28 -6.59
CA GLU A 85 -5.66 -8.31 -7.82
C GLU A 85 -7.16 -8.18 -7.57
N GLN A 86 -7.72 -8.92 -6.60
CA GLN A 86 -9.14 -8.85 -6.25
C GLN A 86 -9.55 -7.45 -5.76
N ILE A 87 -8.67 -6.76 -5.03
CA ILE A 87 -8.90 -5.39 -4.60
C ILE A 87 -8.95 -4.43 -5.80
N PHE A 88 -8.02 -4.57 -6.76
CA PHE A 88 -8.02 -3.74 -7.96
C PHE A 88 -9.24 -4.01 -8.87
N GLN A 89 -9.62 -5.28 -9.04
CA GLN A 89 -10.80 -5.66 -9.83
C GLN A 89 -12.10 -5.11 -9.22
N ALA A 90 -12.21 -5.07 -7.89
CA ALA A 90 -13.36 -4.45 -7.21
C ALA A 90 -13.48 -2.94 -7.53
N GLY A 91 -12.37 -2.27 -7.84
CA GLY A 91 -12.33 -0.89 -8.32
C GLY A 91 -12.61 -0.70 -9.81
N GLY A 92 -12.91 -1.77 -10.56
CA GLY A 92 -13.19 -1.72 -11.99
C GLY A 92 -11.96 -1.61 -12.89
N LEU A 93 -10.78 -1.95 -12.39
CA LEU A 93 -9.54 -1.87 -13.15
C LEU A 93 -9.29 -3.16 -13.93
N PRO A 94 -8.99 -3.08 -15.24
CA PRO A 94 -8.56 -4.23 -16.01
C PRO A 94 -7.16 -4.66 -15.55
N THR A 95 -7.03 -5.94 -15.22
CA THR A 95 -5.77 -6.61 -14.84
C THR A 95 -5.03 -7.11 -16.06
#